data_AF-A0A8H2PXH6-F1
#
_entry.id   AF-A0A8H2PXH6-F1
#
_cell.length_a   1.000
_cell.length_b   1.000
_cell.length_c   1.000
_cell.angle_alpha   90.00
_cell.angle_beta   90.00
_cell.angle_gamma   90.00
#
_symmetry.space_group_name_H-M   'P 1'
#
loop_
_entity.id
_entity.type
_entity.pdbx_description
1 polymer ?
#
loop_
_entity_poly.entity_id
_entity_poly.type
_entity_poly.pdbx_seq_one_letter_code
_entity_poly.pdbx_strand_id
1 'polypeptide(L)'
;MNNYDDLAARAEAGQLVPKQGTTLRGKAAAEAGQRALMEATGADTVAAATAIALGRPRLTAAAPSGVTWKVRTTPDLDREARNAAAAQGVSISQLVRDAVSAHVDALNVNEVAPKHR
;
A
#
# COMPACT_ATOMS: atom_id res chain seq x y z
N MET A 1 30.56 -37.17 37.94
CA MET A 1 30.42 -36.22 36.82
C MET A 1 29.23 -36.70 36.02
N ASN A 2 28.08 -36.05 36.15
CA ASN A 2 26.87 -36.53 35.49
C ASN A 2 26.85 -36.03 34.05
N ASN A 3 26.17 -36.76 33.17
CA ASN A 3 25.99 -36.43 31.75
C ASN A 3 25.49 -34.98 31.52
N TYR A 4 24.77 -34.41 32.50
CA TYR A 4 24.30 -33.04 32.47
C TYR A 4 25.40 -31.98 32.68
N ASP A 5 26.43 -32.27 33.47
CA ASP A 5 27.54 -31.33 33.72
C ASP A 5 28.41 -31.19 32.45
N ASP A 6 28.65 -32.31 31.76
CA ASP A 6 29.36 -32.32 30.46
C ASP A 6 28.55 -31.60 29.38
N LEU A 7 27.23 -31.82 29.34
CA LEU A 7 26.35 -31.12 28.41
C LEU A 7 26.34 -29.60 28.65
N ALA A 8 26.32 -29.17 29.91
CA ALA A 8 26.36 -27.75 30.28
C ALA A 8 27.70 -27.10 29.85
N ALA A 9 28.83 -27.75 30.14
CA ALA A 9 30.15 -27.26 29.73
C ALA A 9 30.26 -27.13 28.19
N ARG A 10 29.71 -28.09 27.44
CA ARG A 10 29.68 -28.06 25.97
C ARG A 10 28.75 -26.98 25.43
N ALA A 11 27.63 -26.71 26.10
CA ALA A 11 26.72 -25.62 25.75
C ALA A 11 27.39 -24.25 25.93
N GLU A 12 28.05 -24.03 27.07
CA GLU A 12 28.77 -22.79 27.38
C GLU A 12 29.96 -22.56 26.46
N ALA A 13 30.66 -23.63 26.07
CA ALA A 13 31.74 -23.58 25.10
C ALA A 13 31.25 -23.38 23.64
N GLY A 14 29.94 -23.28 23.40
CA GLY A 14 29.36 -23.09 22.07
C GLY A 14 29.53 -24.30 21.14
N GLN A 15 29.80 -25.48 21.69
CA GLN A 15 30.09 -26.71 20.92
C GLN A 15 28.82 -27.47 20.51
N LEU A 16 27.64 -26.98 20.89
CA LEU A 16 26.35 -27.56 20.53
C LEU A 16 25.77 -26.85 19.30
N VAL A 17 25.57 -27.59 18.22
CA VAL A 17 24.94 -27.08 17.00
C VAL A 17 23.45 -27.46 16.99
N PRO A 18 22.54 -26.52 16.66
CA PRO A 18 21.13 -26.82 16.50
C PRO A 18 20.90 -27.90 15.44
N LYS A 19 20.02 -28.86 15.72
CA LYS A 19 19.63 -29.89 14.74
C LYS A 19 18.87 -29.25 13.58
N GLN A 20 19.03 -29.80 12.38
CA GLN A 20 18.32 -29.35 11.19
C GLN A 20 16.79 -29.38 11.44
N GLY A 21 16.09 -28.30 11.09
CA GLY A 21 14.65 -28.13 11.38
C GLY A 21 14.33 -27.50 12.73
N THR A 22 15.33 -27.23 13.58
CA THR A 22 15.11 -26.47 14.82
C THR A 22 14.83 -25.01 14.48
N THR A 23 13.66 -24.50 14.89
CA THR A 23 13.35 -23.07 14.76
C THR A 23 14.27 -22.28 15.69
N LEU A 24 15.19 -21.50 15.12
CA LEU A 24 16.01 -20.58 15.90
C LEU A 24 15.10 -19.52 16.53
N ARG A 25 15.39 -19.13 17.77
CA ARG A 25 14.71 -18.03 18.46
C ARG A 25 15.71 -17.03 19.01
N GLY A 26 15.25 -15.81 19.29
CA GLY A 26 16.08 -14.75 19.85
C GLY A 26 17.08 -14.18 18.85
N LYS A 27 18.21 -13.68 19.35
CA LYS A 27 19.19 -12.90 18.56
C LYS A 27 19.73 -13.66 17.34
N ALA A 28 20.00 -14.96 17.48
CA ALA A 28 20.49 -15.79 16.38
C ALA A 28 19.47 -15.93 15.23
N ALA A 29 18.18 -15.95 15.55
CA ALA A 29 17.11 -15.98 14.55
C ALA A 29 16.97 -14.63 13.84
N ALA A 30 17.09 -13.53 14.60
CA ALA A 30 17.05 -12.18 14.05
C ALA A 30 18.21 -11.92 13.08
N GLU A 31 19.42 -12.34 13.43
CA GLU A 31 20.60 -12.22 12.56
C GLU A 31 20.46 -13.06 11.28
N ALA A 32 19.97 -14.30 11.40
CA ALA A 32 19.71 -15.16 10.24
C ALA A 32 18.62 -14.58 9.32
N GLY A 33 17.51 -14.09 9.89
CA GLY A 33 16.43 -13.46 9.14
C GLY A 33 16.85 -12.16 8.48
N GLN A 34 17.66 -11.33 9.15
CA GLN A 34 18.21 -10.11 8.60
C GLN A 34 19.10 -10.40 7.38
N ARG A 35 19.97 -11.42 7.48
CA ARG A 35 20.85 -11.83 6.38
C ARG A 35 20.05 -12.31 5.18
N ALA A 36 19.08 -13.19 5.40
CA ALA A 36 18.20 -13.69 4.34
C ALA A 36 17.40 -12.58 3.66
N LEU A 37 16.92 -11.59 4.43
CA LEU A 37 16.18 -10.44 3.90
C LEU A 37 17.07 -9.54 3.03
N MET A 38 18.30 -9.27 3.44
CA MET A 38 19.26 -8.48 2.65
C MET A 38 19.70 -9.21 1.38
N GLU A 39 19.97 -10.52 1.47
CA GLU A 39 20.34 -11.36 0.32
C GLU A 39 19.22 -11.44 -0.72
N ALA A 40 17.97 -11.64 -0.28
CA ALA A 40 16.82 -11.73 -1.17
C ALA A 40 16.46 -10.41 -1.87
N THR A 41 16.81 -9.26 -1.27
CA THR A 41 16.46 -7.93 -1.79
C THR A 41 17.62 -7.19 -2.44
N GLY A 42 18.86 -7.68 -2.28
CA GLY A 42 20.09 -7.04 -2.77
C GLY A 42 20.41 -5.70 -2.09
N ALA A 43 19.87 -5.47 -0.88
CA ALA A 43 19.96 -4.18 -0.20
C ALA A 43 21.09 -4.15 0.84
N ASP A 44 21.81 -3.03 0.90
CA ASP A 44 22.94 -2.83 1.82
C ASP A 44 22.52 -2.54 3.27
N THR A 45 21.23 -2.28 3.51
CA THR A 45 20.68 -1.99 4.84
C THR A 45 19.35 -2.71 5.07
N VAL A 46 19.08 -3.05 6.33
CA VAL A 46 17.82 -3.70 6.73
C VAL A 46 16.60 -2.83 6.44
N ALA A 47 16.73 -1.50 6.59
CA ALA A 47 15.67 -0.56 6.28
C ALA A 47 15.33 -0.56 4.79
N ALA A 48 16.35 -0.56 3.92
CA ALA A 48 16.17 -0.67 2.47
C ALA A 48 15.61 -2.04 2.08
N ALA A 49 16.11 -3.12 2.68
CA ALA A 49 15.63 -4.47 2.46
C ALA A 49 14.13 -4.60 2.84
N THR A 50 13.74 -4.06 3.99
CA THR A 50 12.35 -4.02 4.45
C THR A 50 11.46 -3.20 3.51
N ALA A 51 11.93 -2.04 3.04
CA ALA A 51 11.17 -1.20 2.11
C ALA A 51 10.98 -1.87 0.73
N ILE A 52 11.93 -2.69 0.28
CA ILE A 52 11.82 -3.48 -0.95
C ILE A 52 10.87 -4.66 -0.73
N ALA A 53 11.04 -5.41 0.35
CA ALA A 53 10.25 -6.61 0.66
C ALA A 53 8.77 -6.31 0.95
N LEU A 54 8.46 -5.19 1.58
CA LEU A 54 7.08 -4.74 1.82
C LEU A 54 6.45 -4.05 0.59
N GLY A 55 7.21 -3.89 -0.50
CA GLY A 55 6.84 -3.09 -1.67
C GLY A 55 7.12 -1.60 -1.43
N ARG A 56 7.78 -0.94 -2.42
CA ARG A 56 8.21 0.47 -2.35
C ARG A 56 7.10 1.37 -1.78
N PRO A 57 7.24 1.89 -0.54
CA PRO A 57 6.34 2.91 -0.04
C PRO A 57 6.57 4.17 -0.88
N ARG A 58 5.54 4.63 -1.58
CA ARG A 58 5.59 5.95 -2.24
C ARG A 58 5.66 7.00 -1.13
N LEU A 59 6.84 7.56 -0.89
CA LEU A 59 7.08 8.65 0.08
C LEU A 59 6.17 9.88 -0.12
N THR A 60 5.49 9.98 -1.26
CA THR A 60 4.55 11.05 -1.62
C THR A 60 3.11 10.59 -1.82
N ALA A 61 2.79 9.30 -1.63
CA ALA A 61 1.41 8.87 -1.67
C ALA A 61 0.76 9.21 -0.33
N ALA A 62 0.41 10.49 -0.14
CA ALA A 62 -0.83 10.79 0.54
C ALA A 62 -1.86 9.78 0.00
N ALA A 63 -2.49 9.00 0.88
CA ALA A 63 -3.68 8.24 0.50
C ALA A 63 -4.52 9.17 -0.37
N PRO A 64 -5.03 8.75 -1.55
CA PRO A 64 -5.77 9.66 -2.43
C PRO A 64 -6.87 10.28 -1.58
N SER A 65 -6.64 11.52 -1.13
CA SER A 65 -7.51 12.21 -0.18
C SER A 65 -8.60 12.84 -1.03
N GLY A 66 -9.41 11.98 -1.63
CA GLY A 66 -10.58 12.37 -2.39
C GLY A 66 -11.78 12.37 -1.45
N VAL A 67 -12.49 13.48 -1.39
CA VAL A 67 -13.84 13.49 -0.80
C VAL A 67 -14.71 12.57 -1.66
N THR A 68 -15.28 11.53 -1.05
CA THR A 68 -16.17 10.60 -1.75
C THR A 68 -17.61 11.01 -1.55
N TRP A 69 -18.32 11.24 -2.66
CA TRP A 69 -19.77 11.49 -2.65
C TRP A 69 -20.52 10.19 -2.91
N LYS A 70 -21.51 9.90 -2.05
CA LYS A 70 -22.46 8.80 -2.27
C LYS A 70 -23.77 9.40 -2.77
N VAL A 71 -24.17 9.05 -4.00
CA VAL A 71 -25.38 9.55 -4.64
C VAL A 71 -26.24 8.37 -5.10
N ARG A 72 -27.55 8.46 -4.91
CA ARG A 72 -28.51 7.50 -5.47
C ARG A 72 -28.90 7.95 -6.87
N THR A 73 -28.96 7.01 -7.80
CA THR A 73 -29.33 7.26 -9.20
C THR A 73 -30.44 6.31 -9.62
N THR A 74 -31.13 6.64 -10.71
CA THR A 74 -32.02 5.70 -11.39
C THR A 74 -31.22 4.70 -12.23
N PRO A 75 -31.76 3.49 -12.48
CA PRO A 75 -31.11 2.49 -13.34
C PRO A 75 -30.87 3.00 -14.77
N ASP A 76 -31.81 3.79 -15.30
CA ASP A 76 -31.70 4.34 -16.65
C ASP A 76 -30.55 5.34 -16.76
N LEU A 77 -30.37 6.19 -15.75
CA LEU A 77 -29.26 7.16 -15.72
C LEU A 77 -27.89 6.49 -15.55
N ASP A 78 -27.79 5.39 -14.77
CA ASP A 78 -26.54 4.61 -14.69
C ASP A 78 -26.18 4.00 -16.05
N ARG A 79 -27.17 3.45 -16.77
CA ARG A 79 -26.97 2.89 -18.12
C ARG A 79 -26.53 3.96 -19.11
N GLU A 80 -27.19 5.12 -19.11
CA GLU A 80 -26.83 6.24 -19.99
C GLU A 80 -25.43 6.77 -19.70
N ALA A 81 -25.08 6.97 -18.43
CA ALA A 81 -23.75 7.42 -18.02
C ALA A 81 -22.65 6.43 -18.42
N ARG A 82 -22.90 5.12 -18.31
CA ARG A 82 -21.97 4.08 -18.74
C ARG A 82 -21.74 4.10 -20.25
N ASN A 83 -22.82 4.23 -21.03
CA ASN A 83 -22.73 4.28 -22.48
C ASN A 83 -21.97 5.54 -22.93
N ALA A 84 -22.24 6.69 -22.31
CA ALA A 84 -21.53 7.94 -22.58
C ALA A 84 -20.04 7.84 -22.24
N ALA A 85 -19.71 7.28 -21.07
CA ALA A 85 -18.33 7.08 -20.63
C ALA A 85 -17.56 6.14 -21.59
N ALA A 86 -18.20 5.04 -22.00
CA ALA A 86 -17.63 4.09 -22.95
C ALA A 86 -17.37 4.72 -24.33
N ALA A 87 -18.33 5.50 -24.85
CA ALA A 87 -18.19 6.20 -26.13
C ALA A 87 -17.04 7.21 -26.12
N GLN A 88 -16.76 7.82 -24.98
CA GLN A 88 -15.68 8.81 -24.80
C GLN A 88 -14.34 8.16 -24.37
N GLY A 89 -14.32 6.86 -24.08
CA GLY A 89 -13.12 6.17 -23.59
C GLY A 89 -12.67 6.60 -22.19
N VAL A 90 -13.58 7.16 -21.38
CA VAL A 90 -13.29 7.65 -20.02
C VAL A 90 -13.98 6.79 -18.95
N SER A 91 -13.54 6.93 -17.70
CA SER A 91 -14.24 6.30 -16.57
C SER A 91 -15.50 7.06 -16.18
N ILE A 92 -16.48 6.37 -15.59
CA ILE A 92 -17.71 7.00 -15.07
C ILE A 92 -17.37 8.11 -14.06
N SER A 93 -16.39 7.87 -13.18
CA SER A 93 -15.96 8.86 -12.19
C SER A 93 -15.30 10.09 -12.84
N GLN A 94 -14.68 9.96 -14.01
CA GLN A 94 -14.18 11.09 -14.78
C GLN A 94 -15.34 11.87 -15.40
N LEU A 95 -16.24 11.17 -16.10
CA LEU A 95 -17.44 11.75 -16.72
C LEU A 95 -18.26 12.57 -15.72
N VAL A 96 -18.52 12.02 -14.52
CA VAL A 96 -19.30 12.71 -13.48
C VAL A 96 -18.58 13.96 -12.97
N ARG A 97 -17.25 13.93 -12.80
CA ARG A 97 -16.48 15.10 -12.38
C ARG A 97 -16.55 16.21 -13.42
N ASP A 98 -16.38 15.85 -14.69
CA ASP A 98 -16.41 16.81 -15.80
C ASP A 98 -17.81 17.44 -15.96
N ALA A 99 -18.87 16.62 -15.86
CA ALA A 99 -20.25 17.09 -15.91
C ALA A 99 -20.58 18.05 -14.76
N VAL A 100 -20.15 17.74 -13.53
CA VAL A 100 -20.37 18.61 -12.37
C VAL A 100 -19.57 19.91 -12.50
N SER A 101 -18.31 19.85 -12.96
CA SER A 101 -17.50 21.06 -13.20
C SER A 101 -18.17 21.97 -14.21
N ALA A 102 -18.57 21.44 -15.38
CA ALA A 102 -19.22 22.21 -16.42
C ALA A 102 -20.55 22.83 -15.94
N HIS A 103 -21.31 22.12 -15.11
CA HIS A 103 -22.54 22.65 -14.53
C HIS A 103 -22.29 23.82 -13.57
N VAL A 104 -21.29 23.70 -12.69
CA VAL A 104 -20.91 24.77 -11.75
C VAL A 104 -20.37 25.98 -12.51
N ASP A 105 -19.54 25.77 -13.52
CA ASP A 105 -19.03 26.85 -14.37
C ASP A 105 -20.16 27.61 -15.07
N ALA A 106 -21.16 26.89 -15.60
CA ALA A 106 -22.34 27.51 -16.20
C ALA A 106 -23.19 28.31 -15.20
N LEU A 107 -23.30 27.86 -13.94
CA LEU A 107 -23.98 28.61 -12.89
C LEU A 107 -23.23 29.90 -12.54
N ASN A 108 -21.90 29.82 -12.42
CA ASN A 108 -21.06 30.97 -12.11
C ASN A 108 -21.05 32.01 -13.24
N VAL A 109 -21.08 31.58 -14.51
CA VAL A 109 -21.19 32.50 -15.66
C VAL A 109 -22.54 33.23 -15.66
N ASN A 110 -23.62 32.57 -15.23
CA ASN A 110 -24.94 33.19 -15.13
C ASN A 110 -25.08 34.17 -13.96
N GLU A 111 -24.27 34.06 -12.90
CA GLU A 111 -24.22 35.04 -11.81
C GLU A 111 -23.48 36.34 -12.19
N VAL A 112 -22.58 36.30 -13.17
CA VAL A 112 -21.76 37.44 -13.59
C VAL A 112 -22.46 38.34 -14.62
N ALA A 113 -23.59 37.94 -15.19
CA ALA A 113 -24.36 38.80 -16.11
C ALA A 113 -24.97 40.00 -15.33
N PRO A 114 -24.51 41.25 -15.53
CA PRO A 114 -25.00 42.39 -14.78
C PRO A 114 -26.45 42.68 -15.17
N LYS A 115 -27.31 42.87 -14.16
CA LYS A 115 -28.58 43.57 -14.32
C LYS A 115 -28.27 45.00 -14.78
N HIS A 116 -28.24 45.21 -16.09
CA HIS A 116 -28.32 46.56 -16.64
C HIS A 116 -29.69 47.13 -16.29
N ARG A 117 -29.66 48.11 -15.39
CA ARG A 117 -30.76 49.00 -15.06
C ARG A 117 -30.66 50.24 -15.92
#